data_AF-A0A7W1MRQ4-F1
#
_entry.id   AF-A0A7W1MRQ4-F1
#
_cell.length_a   1.000
_cell.length_b   1.000
_cell.length_c   1.000
_cell.angle_alpha   90.00
_cell.angle_beta   90.00
_cell.angle_gamma   90.00
#
_symmetry.space_group_name_H-M   'P 1'
#
loop_
_entity.id
_entity.type
_entity.pdbx_description
1 polymer ?
#
loop_
_entity_poly.entity_id
_entity_poly.type
_entity_poly.pdbx_seq_one_letter_code
_entity_poly.pdbx_strand_id
1 'polypeptide(L)'
;MVITVCELRESWTREKVEERVKALLPLTNLVEIKQRDPKTYSALRRLKCVDAVKEIIRANGGKPNEHIVDYSWERIVEIHDGCESWEQFFAEHKPAWRSATAMGRMEDLRNRGLSLRKKWSVGSAAKFASNLATRRSAISNHRLLKKHLGTQWQTHLPPSSVTIIEDWEIGFAASNCRFRNEFKIKFPRHYDRAQDRGILEHVCRHMSPPPVNRSVHEILLFEFVKSLCPDTEANVWLSGNPRSSVDIFVPSSSLAIEFNGLKWHSERHKGEKMRWVHLLKQQACADRNVRLMHFWAHEKTQVIHSVIRNSLHMPLRRLSARKGEIAPVDYPVAKAFLDRSHIQGYGTHRSFRINVGLYFDGVLEAVMSFSPSEFRNGEGADWSLVRFACSLDTSISGAASRLFSRRPSGTIVSYSDNRLFDGALYEILGFEKVGVSAPDYFYEKDGIFVPKREGRHSTMKKRFANYSPDLVETEQMASHGYFRVWDCGKTKWVYS
;
A
#
# COMPACT_ATOMS: atom_id res chain seq x y z
N MET A 1 33.18 54.41 -28.73
CA MET A 1 32.71 53.53 -29.82
C MET A 1 33.03 52.08 -29.44
N VAL A 2 32.13 51.37 -28.78
CA VAL A 2 32.05 49.90 -28.84
C VAL A 2 30.58 49.54 -28.73
N ILE A 3 30.14 48.79 -29.73
CA ILE A 3 28.76 48.56 -30.13
C ILE A 3 28.04 47.62 -29.15
N THR A 4 26.78 47.94 -28.88
CA THR A 4 25.75 47.11 -28.27
C THR A 4 25.65 45.73 -28.94
N VAL A 5 25.75 44.66 -28.14
CA VAL A 5 25.14 43.36 -28.48
C VAL A 5 24.15 43.02 -27.37
N CYS A 6 22.94 43.54 -27.57
CA CYS A 6 21.71 43.05 -26.96
C CYS A 6 21.16 41.84 -27.76
N GLU A 7 21.99 41.12 -28.52
CA GLU A 7 21.50 40.07 -29.41
C GLU A 7 21.43 38.71 -28.71
N LEU A 8 20.19 38.32 -28.42
CA LEU A 8 19.69 36.95 -28.39
C LEU A 8 20.04 36.09 -27.15
N ARG A 9 19.51 36.47 -25.98
CA ARG A 9 18.86 35.47 -25.12
C ARG A 9 17.56 35.05 -25.81
N GLU A 10 17.64 34.11 -26.75
CA GLU A 10 16.43 33.60 -27.39
C GLU A 10 15.53 32.92 -26.36
N SER A 11 14.40 33.58 -26.05
CA SER A 11 13.21 32.88 -25.59
C SER A 11 12.80 31.92 -26.70
N TRP A 12 12.93 30.62 -26.46
CA TRP A 12 12.46 29.60 -27.38
C TRP A 12 10.93 29.66 -27.42
N THR A 13 10.38 30.32 -28.43
CA THR A 13 8.95 30.31 -28.75
C THR A 13 8.60 29.05 -29.54
N ARG A 14 7.32 28.69 -29.58
CA ARG A 14 6.85 27.50 -30.30
C ARG A 14 7.21 27.57 -31.79
N GLU A 15 6.99 28.70 -32.46
CA GLU A 15 7.35 28.83 -33.89
C GLU A 15 8.86 28.65 -34.15
N LYS A 16 9.72 29.21 -33.30
CA LYS A 16 11.18 29.08 -33.45
C LYS A 16 11.68 27.65 -33.27
N VAL A 17 11.03 26.88 -32.39
CA VAL A 17 11.33 25.45 -32.22
C VAL A 17 10.87 24.66 -33.43
N GLU A 18 9.67 24.95 -33.96
CA GLU A 18 9.12 24.28 -35.14
C GLU A 18 9.97 24.52 -36.41
N GLU A 19 10.46 25.74 -36.62
CA GLU A 19 11.36 26.07 -37.74
C GLU A 19 12.69 25.31 -37.67
N ARG A 20 13.26 25.18 -36.47
CA ARG A 20 14.53 24.48 -36.23
C ARG A 20 14.38 22.96 -36.30
N VAL A 21 13.21 22.42 -35.94
CA VAL A 21 12.85 21.02 -36.14
C VAL A 21 12.69 20.71 -37.62
N LYS A 22 12.10 21.62 -38.42
CA LYS A 22 12.05 21.48 -39.88
C LYS A 22 13.45 21.37 -40.49
N ALA A 23 14.43 22.13 -40.00
CA ALA A 23 15.83 22.01 -40.44
C ALA A 23 16.51 20.68 -40.03
N LEU A 24 15.95 19.95 -39.06
CA LEU A 24 16.46 18.68 -38.55
C LEU A 24 15.66 17.46 -39.05
N LEU A 25 14.73 17.67 -39.99
CA LEU A 25 13.86 16.66 -40.62
C LEU A 25 14.55 15.39 -41.14
N PRO A 26 15.81 15.41 -41.63
CA PRO A 26 16.49 14.19 -42.06
C PRO A 26 16.77 13.18 -40.93
N LEU A 27 16.61 13.58 -39.66
CA LEU A 27 16.84 12.72 -38.50
C LEU A 27 15.57 11.92 -38.17
N THR A 28 15.74 10.64 -37.83
CA THR A 28 14.62 9.70 -37.72
C THR A 28 14.07 9.60 -36.30
N ASN A 29 14.79 10.12 -35.29
CA ASN A 29 14.38 9.99 -33.89
C ASN A 29 14.94 11.10 -32.97
N LEU A 30 14.36 11.20 -31.77
CA LEU A 30 14.73 12.19 -30.75
C LEU A 30 16.13 11.98 -30.15
N VAL A 31 16.71 10.79 -30.26
CA VAL A 31 18.08 10.51 -29.79
C VAL A 31 19.10 11.14 -30.72
N GLU A 32 18.89 11.01 -32.04
CA GLU A 32 19.68 11.68 -33.06
C GLU A 32 19.55 13.21 -32.97
N ILE A 33 18.34 13.73 -32.77
CA ILE A 33 18.12 15.17 -32.52
C ILE A 33 18.87 15.62 -31.26
N LYS A 34 18.83 14.84 -30.18
CA LYS A 34 19.56 15.14 -28.94
C LYS A 34 21.07 15.15 -29.14
N GLN A 35 21.60 14.25 -29.95
CA GLN A 35 23.03 14.16 -30.24
C GLN A 35 23.50 15.32 -31.12
N ARG A 36 22.70 15.70 -32.12
CA ARG A 36 23.06 16.75 -33.10
C ARG A 36 22.74 18.16 -32.62
N ASP A 37 21.60 18.36 -31.96
CA ASP A 37 21.18 19.63 -31.37
C ASP A 37 20.54 19.44 -29.98
N PRO A 38 21.37 19.31 -28.93
CA PRO A 38 20.91 19.12 -27.55
C PRO A 38 20.04 20.28 -27.02
N LYS A 39 20.21 21.50 -27.57
CA LYS A 39 19.46 22.68 -27.15
C LYS A 39 18.02 22.61 -27.65
N THR A 40 17.83 22.27 -28.93
CA THR A 40 16.50 22.04 -29.52
C THR A 40 15.79 20.86 -28.85
N TYR A 41 16.50 19.76 -28.57
CA TYR A 41 15.93 18.64 -27.78
C TYR A 41 15.48 19.08 -26.36
N SER A 42 16.29 19.89 -25.67
CA SER A 42 15.92 20.42 -24.35
C SER A 42 14.72 21.36 -24.42
N ALA A 43 14.62 22.18 -25.47
CA ALA A 43 13.49 23.08 -25.71
C ALA A 43 12.20 22.28 -25.98
N LEU A 44 12.25 21.25 -26.82
CA LEU A 44 11.13 20.34 -27.09
C LEU A 44 10.60 19.66 -25.82
N ARG A 45 11.50 19.21 -24.95
CA ARG A 45 11.12 18.60 -23.66
C ARG A 45 10.52 19.63 -22.68
N ARG A 46 11.01 20.87 -22.69
CA ARG A 46 10.50 21.95 -21.84
C ARG A 46 9.12 22.44 -22.28
N LEU A 47 8.90 22.56 -23.59
CA LEU A 47 7.63 22.98 -24.19
C LEU A 47 6.63 21.83 -24.33
N LYS A 48 7.04 20.59 -24.04
CA LYS A 48 6.22 19.37 -24.14
C LYS A 48 5.64 19.09 -25.53
N CYS A 49 6.26 19.60 -26.60
CA CYS A 49 5.82 19.42 -27.99
C CYS A 49 6.25 18.07 -28.59
N VAL A 50 6.46 17.04 -27.75
CA VAL A 50 7.06 15.76 -28.16
C VAL A 50 6.19 15.02 -29.16
N ASP A 51 4.87 15.07 -29.00
CA ASP A 51 3.95 14.39 -29.93
C ASP A 51 3.76 15.15 -31.24
N ALA A 52 3.80 16.48 -31.22
CA ALA A 52 3.83 17.30 -32.45
C ALA A 52 5.08 17.00 -33.30
N VAL A 53 6.24 16.74 -32.67
CA VAL A 53 7.45 16.32 -33.39
C VAL A 53 7.33 14.91 -33.96
N LYS A 54 6.69 13.98 -33.25
CA LYS A 54 6.40 12.64 -33.78
C LYS A 54 5.47 12.71 -34.98
N GLU A 55 4.47 13.59 -34.97
CA GLU A 55 3.56 13.81 -36.11
C GLU A 55 4.28 14.42 -37.31
N ILE A 56 5.16 15.40 -37.10
CA ILE A 56 5.99 15.99 -38.16
C ILE A 56 6.93 14.93 -38.78
N ILE A 57 7.54 14.07 -37.96
CA ILE A 57 8.40 12.96 -38.43
C ILE A 57 7.58 11.96 -39.27
N ARG A 58 6.37 11.61 -38.82
CA ARG A 58 5.45 10.72 -39.56
C ARG A 58 4.99 11.33 -40.89
N ALA A 59 4.64 12.61 -40.89
CA ALA A 59 4.17 13.33 -42.08
C ALA A 59 5.24 13.44 -43.18
N ASN A 60 6.53 13.31 -42.81
CA ASN A 60 7.66 13.33 -43.74
C ASN A 60 8.25 11.93 -44.00
N GLY A 61 7.50 10.86 -43.70
CA GLY A 61 7.86 9.48 -44.05
C GLY A 61 8.82 8.76 -43.08
N GLY A 62 9.17 9.38 -41.95
CA GLY A 62 9.99 8.77 -40.90
C GLY A 62 9.18 7.91 -39.92
N LYS A 63 9.81 6.88 -39.33
CA LYS A 63 9.19 6.04 -38.27
C LYS A 63 9.68 6.47 -36.88
N PRO A 64 8.86 7.17 -36.06
CA PRO A 64 9.25 7.50 -34.69
C PRO A 64 9.27 6.25 -33.80
N ASN A 65 10.27 6.15 -32.94
CA ASN A 65 10.44 5.02 -32.02
C ASN A 65 9.43 5.10 -30.85
N GLU A 66 8.69 4.03 -30.57
CA GLU A 66 7.50 4.05 -29.69
C GLU A 66 7.80 4.01 -28.17
N HIS A 67 9.05 3.76 -27.77
CA HIS A 67 9.41 3.58 -26.36
C HIS A 67 9.70 4.88 -25.60
N ILE A 68 8.80 5.86 -25.67
CA ILE A 68 8.81 6.99 -24.74
C ILE A 68 7.45 7.05 -24.07
N VAL A 69 7.40 6.49 -22.85
CA VAL A 69 6.22 6.49 -21.98
C VAL A 69 5.91 7.92 -21.57
N ASP A 70 4.72 8.35 -21.97
CA ASP A 70 4.18 9.68 -21.73
C ASP A 70 3.62 9.79 -20.31
N TYR A 71 3.92 10.89 -19.62
CA TYR A 71 3.27 11.27 -18.36
C TYR A 71 2.49 12.55 -18.66
N SER A 72 1.31 12.42 -19.27
CA SER A 72 0.52 13.58 -19.67
C SER A 72 -0.10 14.28 -18.45
N TRP A 73 0.01 15.60 -18.46
CA TRP A 73 -0.29 16.54 -17.37
C TRP A 73 -1.72 17.12 -17.48
N GLU A 74 -2.48 16.67 -18.47
CA GLU A 74 -3.72 17.28 -18.94
C GLU A 74 -4.86 17.14 -17.94
N ARG A 75 -4.79 16.21 -16.98
CA ARG A 75 -5.84 16.03 -15.96
C ARG A 75 -5.79 16.99 -14.78
N ILE A 76 -4.75 17.84 -14.65
CA ILE A 76 -4.58 18.70 -13.46
C ILE A 76 -5.01 20.15 -13.72
N VAL A 77 -5.08 20.58 -14.98
CA VAL A 77 -5.32 22.00 -15.30
C VAL A 77 -6.81 22.34 -15.35
N GLU A 78 -7.73 21.38 -15.56
CA GLU A 78 -9.18 21.66 -15.60
C GLU A 78 -9.82 22.01 -14.24
N ILE A 79 -9.08 21.98 -13.12
CA ILE A 79 -9.68 22.17 -11.77
C ILE A 79 -9.57 23.61 -11.24
N HIS A 80 -8.83 24.53 -11.88
CA HIS A 80 -8.66 25.88 -11.33
C HIS A 80 -8.55 26.96 -12.40
N ASP A 81 -9.71 27.49 -12.79
CA ASP A 81 -9.82 28.86 -13.29
C ASP A 81 -10.92 29.58 -12.51
N GLY A 82 -10.54 30.61 -11.74
CA GLY A 82 -11.46 31.46 -10.98
C GLY A 82 -10.98 31.86 -9.58
N CYS A 83 -9.96 32.71 -9.49
CA CYS A 83 -9.73 33.63 -8.35
C CYS A 83 -8.66 34.69 -8.70
N GLU A 84 -9.10 35.88 -9.08
CA GLU A 84 -8.36 37.15 -9.00
C GLU A 84 -8.03 37.45 -7.51
N SER A 85 -6.99 38.16 -7.04
CA SER A 85 -5.83 38.85 -7.59
C SER A 85 -4.77 38.96 -6.47
N TRP A 86 -3.52 38.51 -6.69
CA TRP A 86 -2.38 38.70 -5.75
C TRP A 86 -1.37 39.75 -6.24
N GLU A 87 -1.48 40.17 -7.50
CA GLU A 87 -0.53 41.06 -8.16
C GLU A 87 -0.62 42.52 -7.65
N GLN A 88 -1.80 42.93 -7.20
CA GLN A 88 -2.04 44.27 -6.66
C GLN A 88 -1.39 44.47 -5.29
N PHE A 89 -1.41 43.44 -4.44
CA PHE A 89 -0.80 43.45 -3.09
C PHE A 89 0.74 43.58 -3.13
N PHE A 90 1.38 42.90 -4.10
CA PHE A 90 2.84 42.91 -4.25
C PHE A 90 3.38 44.21 -4.89
N ALA A 91 2.57 44.94 -5.63
CA ALA A 91 2.95 46.21 -6.23
C ALA A 91 3.15 47.31 -5.17
N GLU A 92 2.30 47.34 -4.14
CA GLU A 92 2.27 48.39 -3.12
C GLU A 92 3.39 48.30 -2.08
N HIS A 93 3.95 47.12 -1.81
CA HIS A 93 4.88 46.88 -0.69
C HIS A 93 6.35 46.66 -1.10
N LYS A 94 6.66 46.72 -2.40
CA LYS A 94 7.98 46.46 -3.00
C LYS A 94 9.10 47.48 -2.67
N PRO A 95 8.83 48.78 -2.46
CA PRO A 95 9.89 49.76 -2.18
C PRO A 95 10.49 49.63 -0.77
N ALA A 96 9.70 49.23 0.24
CA ALA A 96 10.15 49.08 1.62
C ALA A 96 11.09 47.87 1.84
N TRP A 97 11.03 46.85 0.95
CA TRP A 97 11.86 45.65 1.07
C TRP A 97 13.27 45.77 0.47
N ARG A 98 13.52 46.78 -0.39
CA ARG A 98 14.82 46.94 -1.07
C ARG A 98 15.89 47.62 -0.21
N SER A 99 15.54 48.29 0.89
CA SER A 99 16.52 49.00 1.74
C SER A 99 17.17 48.12 2.82
N ALA A 100 16.65 46.92 3.11
CA ALA A 100 17.17 46.07 4.19
C ALA A 100 18.30 45.10 3.77
N THR A 101 18.55 44.91 2.48
CA THR A 101 19.55 43.95 1.96
C THR A 101 20.88 44.58 1.50
N ALA A 102 21.02 45.90 1.60
CA ALA A 102 22.10 46.67 0.98
C ALA A 102 23.29 47.06 1.90
N MET A 103 23.43 46.48 3.10
CA MET A 103 24.55 46.84 4.03
C MET A 103 25.45 45.65 4.42
N GLY A 104 26.15 45.09 3.43
CA GLY A 104 27.59 44.83 3.55
C GLY A 104 28.11 43.60 4.30
N ARG A 105 27.90 42.37 3.79
CA ARG A 105 28.71 41.17 4.16
C ARG A 105 28.86 40.13 3.04
N MET A 106 29.18 40.54 1.81
CA MET A 106 29.52 39.60 0.72
C MET A 106 31.01 39.67 0.30
N GLU A 107 31.71 40.76 0.60
CA GLU A 107 33.14 40.91 0.28
C GLU A 107 34.06 40.03 1.16
N ASP A 108 33.74 39.83 2.45
CA ASP A 108 34.60 39.14 3.43
C ASP A 108 34.70 37.61 3.20
N LEU A 109 33.68 37.01 2.59
CA LEU A 109 33.66 35.57 2.27
C LEU A 109 34.48 35.22 1.03
N ARG A 110 34.70 36.20 0.13
CA ARG A 110 35.51 36.02 -1.08
C ARG A 110 37.01 36.05 -0.79
N ASN A 111 37.42 36.83 0.20
CA ASN A 111 38.83 36.99 0.60
C ASN A 111 39.40 35.80 1.41
N ARG A 112 38.56 34.85 1.86
CA ARG A 112 38.98 33.69 2.69
C ARG A 112 39.20 32.37 1.93
N GLY A 113 39.18 32.38 0.59
CA GLY A 113 39.73 31.28 -0.23
C GLY A 113 39.10 29.88 -0.08
N LEU A 114 37.81 29.77 0.26
CA LEU A 114 37.15 28.46 0.43
C LEU A 114 36.61 27.91 -0.92
N SER A 115 37.21 26.82 -1.40
CA SER A 115 36.81 26.14 -2.65
C SER A 115 35.63 25.19 -2.47
N LEU A 116 34.79 25.12 -3.52
CA LEU A 116 33.55 24.36 -3.60
C LEU A 116 33.77 22.85 -3.75
N ARG A 117 33.96 22.11 -2.65
CA ARG A 117 33.65 20.68 -2.54
C ARG A 117 33.30 20.30 -1.09
N LYS A 118 32.06 20.51 -0.63
CA LYS A 118 31.51 19.82 0.56
C LYS A 118 30.02 20.10 0.78
N LYS A 119 29.38 19.12 1.46
CA LYS A 119 28.08 19.13 2.14
C LYS A 119 27.47 20.52 2.32
N TRP A 120 26.21 20.67 1.91
CA TRP A 120 25.41 21.84 2.23
C TRP A 120 25.46 22.10 3.74
N SER A 121 25.89 23.31 4.12
CA SER A 121 25.77 23.75 5.51
C SER A 121 24.30 24.02 5.83
N VAL A 122 23.90 23.82 7.09
CA VAL A 122 22.52 24.10 7.57
C VAL A 122 22.09 25.53 7.22
N GLY A 123 23.02 26.50 7.26
CA GLY A 123 22.75 27.88 6.86
C GLY A 123 22.51 28.06 5.36
N SER A 124 23.17 27.28 4.49
CA SER A 124 22.94 27.30 3.05
C SER A 124 21.60 26.68 2.67
N ALA A 125 21.18 25.62 3.38
CA ALA A 125 19.85 25.03 3.23
C ALA A 125 18.74 25.99 3.70
N ALA A 126 18.94 26.68 4.82
CA ALA A 126 18.01 27.68 5.33
C ALA A 126 17.88 28.93 4.41
N LYS A 127 19.00 29.38 3.80
CA LYS A 127 19.00 30.50 2.85
C LYS A 127 18.42 30.13 1.47
N PHE A 128 18.43 28.85 1.13
CA PHE A 128 17.74 28.31 -0.04
C PHE A 128 16.25 28.08 0.25
N ALA A 129 15.92 27.68 1.47
CA ALA A 129 14.56 27.60 2.00
C ALA A 129 13.86 28.96 2.02
N SER A 130 14.57 30.04 2.38
CA SER A 130 14.03 31.41 2.39
C SER A 130 13.75 31.98 1.00
N ASN A 131 14.30 31.38 -0.07
CA ASN A 131 14.07 31.78 -1.46
C ASN A 131 12.88 31.05 -2.12
N LEU A 132 12.08 30.28 -1.37
CA LEU A 132 10.80 29.70 -1.82
C LEU A 132 9.71 30.78 -1.94
N ALA A 133 9.91 31.78 -2.79
CA ALA A 133 8.90 32.81 -3.03
C ALA A 133 7.74 32.33 -3.94
N THR A 134 7.78 31.08 -4.44
CA THR A 134 6.74 30.54 -5.33
C THR A 134 6.43 29.06 -5.05
N ARG A 135 5.15 28.67 -5.23
CA ARG A 135 4.63 27.29 -5.10
C ARG A 135 5.46 26.26 -5.91
N ARG A 136 5.97 26.68 -7.08
CA ARG A 136 6.74 25.83 -8.01
C ARG A 136 8.16 25.54 -7.52
N SER A 137 8.86 26.53 -6.95
CA SER A 137 10.18 26.34 -6.36
C SER A 137 10.12 25.47 -5.10
N ALA A 138 9.03 25.58 -4.32
CA ALA A 138 8.83 24.76 -3.13
C ALA A 138 8.75 23.25 -3.44
N ILE A 139 7.93 22.88 -4.43
CA ILE A 139 7.72 21.48 -4.83
C ILE A 139 8.99 20.87 -5.45
N SER A 140 9.70 21.62 -6.31
CA SER A 140 10.95 21.14 -6.92
C SER A 140 12.05 20.86 -5.88
N ASN A 141 12.13 21.69 -4.83
CA ASN A 141 13.14 21.58 -3.79
C ASN A 141 12.79 20.53 -2.73
N HIS A 142 11.49 20.24 -2.53
CA HIS A 142 11.01 19.23 -1.59
C HIS A 142 11.63 17.83 -1.84
N ARG A 143 11.72 17.38 -3.10
CA ARG A 143 12.30 16.06 -3.41
C ARG A 143 13.76 15.94 -2.99
N LEU A 144 14.54 17.02 -3.15
CA LEU A 144 15.93 17.07 -2.74
C LEU A 144 16.07 17.13 -1.21
N LEU A 145 15.24 17.95 -0.56
CA LEU A 145 15.24 18.08 0.91
C LEU A 145 14.85 16.76 1.59
N LYS A 146 13.79 16.07 1.13
CA LYS A 146 13.38 14.77 1.68
C LYS A 146 14.44 13.69 1.49
N LYS A 147 15.14 13.70 0.34
CA LYS A 147 16.25 12.79 0.04
C LYS A 147 17.44 13.00 0.99
N HIS A 148 17.76 14.24 1.35
CA HIS A 148 18.96 14.57 2.12
C HIS A 148 18.72 14.69 3.63
N LEU A 149 17.52 15.10 4.05
CA LEU A 149 17.18 15.40 5.45
C LEU A 149 16.15 14.42 6.04
N GLY A 150 15.66 13.45 5.27
CA GLY A 150 14.70 12.46 5.75
C GLY A 150 13.41 13.11 6.23
N THR A 151 13.05 12.93 7.50
CA THR A 151 11.89 13.55 8.17
C THR A 151 12.16 14.95 8.70
N GLN A 152 13.43 15.37 8.81
CA GLN A 152 13.82 16.64 9.41
C GLN A 152 13.63 17.84 8.46
N TRP A 153 13.33 17.62 7.18
CA TRP A 153 13.17 18.71 6.22
C TRP A 153 12.12 19.77 6.62
N GLN A 154 11.11 19.37 7.39
CA GLN A 154 10.02 20.25 7.83
C GLN A 154 10.50 21.34 8.78
N THR A 155 11.51 21.08 9.61
CA THR A 155 12.05 22.06 10.57
C THR A 155 12.90 23.15 9.89
N HIS A 156 13.22 22.96 8.61
CA HIS A 156 14.08 23.84 7.84
C HIS A 156 13.31 24.70 6.82
N LEU A 157 11.97 24.63 6.80
CA LEU A 157 11.13 25.43 5.92
C LEU A 157 10.16 26.31 6.72
N PRO A 158 9.78 27.49 6.19
CA PRO A 158 8.68 28.26 6.76
C PRO A 158 7.40 27.42 6.82
N PRO A 159 6.56 27.56 7.86
CA PRO A 159 5.31 26.80 7.99
C PRO A 159 4.41 26.87 6.76
N SER A 160 4.28 28.03 6.12
CA SER A 160 3.52 28.22 4.89
C SER A 160 4.03 27.37 3.71
N SER A 161 5.35 27.19 3.60
CA SER A 161 5.96 26.34 2.58
C SER A 161 5.74 24.86 2.86
N VAL A 162 5.77 24.46 4.14
CA VAL A 162 5.43 23.09 4.54
C VAL A 162 3.98 22.77 4.19
N THR A 163 3.04 23.66 4.50
CA THR A 163 1.63 23.51 4.16
C THR A 163 1.41 23.32 2.65
N ILE A 164 2.02 24.18 1.81
CA ILE A 164 1.93 24.09 0.35
C ILE A 164 2.44 22.75 -0.19
N ILE A 165 3.54 22.25 0.36
CA ILE A 165 4.14 20.98 -0.05
C ILE A 165 3.22 19.82 0.36
N GLU A 166 2.71 19.84 1.58
CA GLU A 166 1.81 18.79 2.07
C GLU A 166 0.48 18.78 1.30
N ASP A 167 -0.08 19.94 0.96
CA ASP A 167 -1.29 20.02 0.13
C ASP A 167 -1.04 19.52 -1.29
N TRP A 168 0.16 19.75 -1.84
CA TRP A 168 0.57 19.16 -3.11
C TRP A 168 0.74 17.64 -3.02
N GLU A 169 1.36 17.11 -1.95
CA GLU A 169 1.46 15.66 -1.72
C GLU A 169 0.06 15.01 -1.60
N ILE A 170 -0.87 15.67 -0.91
CA ILE A 170 -2.29 15.25 -0.81
C ILE A 170 -2.95 15.26 -2.19
N GLY A 171 -2.86 16.37 -2.93
CA GLY A 171 -3.46 16.50 -4.25
C GLY A 171 -2.89 15.51 -5.25
N PHE A 172 -1.58 15.27 -5.22
CA PHE A 172 -0.93 14.25 -6.03
C PHE A 172 -1.37 12.83 -5.65
N ALA A 173 -1.49 12.50 -4.37
CA ALA A 173 -2.01 11.21 -3.94
C ALA A 173 -3.47 11.02 -4.40
N ALA A 174 -4.31 12.04 -4.24
CA ALA A 174 -5.72 12.02 -4.66
C ALA A 174 -5.87 11.93 -6.19
N SER A 175 -5.03 12.59 -6.99
CA SER A 175 -5.09 12.51 -8.46
C SER A 175 -4.82 11.11 -9.02
N ASN A 176 -4.21 10.22 -8.21
CA ASN A 176 -3.96 8.82 -8.54
C ASN A 176 -5.10 7.88 -8.11
N CYS A 177 -6.25 8.40 -7.68
CA CYS A 177 -7.39 7.61 -7.22
C CYS A 177 -8.65 7.95 -8.04
N ARG A 178 -9.40 6.90 -8.41
CA ARG A 178 -10.68 7.00 -9.12
C ARG A 178 -11.84 7.22 -8.16
N PHE A 179 -11.75 6.65 -6.96
CA PHE A 179 -12.79 6.72 -5.94
C PHE A 179 -12.29 7.38 -4.65
N ARG A 180 -13.17 8.10 -3.96
CA ARG A 180 -12.86 8.67 -2.63
C ARG A 180 -12.42 7.59 -1.62
N ASN A 181 -13.10 6.43 -1.63
CA ASN A 181 -12.72 5.31 -0.77
C ASN A 181 -11.37 4.70 -1.18
N GLU A 182 -11.01 4.73 -2.47
CA GLU A 182 -9.70 4.28 -2.93
C GLU A 182 -8.60 5.21 -2.39
N PHE A 183 -8.83 6.52 -2.37
CA PHE A 183 -7.91 7.47 -1.75
C PHE A 183 -7.68 7.17 -0.27
N LYS A 184 -8.76 6.89 0.47
CA LYS A 184 -8.67 6.48 1.88
C LYS A 184 -7.88 5.18 2.06
N ILE A 185 -8.05 4.20 1.18
CA ILE A 185 -7.40 2.89 1.26
C ILE A 185 -5.91 2.98 0.92
N LYS A 186 -5.57 3.62 -0.21
CA LYS A 186 -4.19 3.70 -0.71
C LYS A 186 -3.35 4.71 0.08
N PHE A 187 -3.97 5.80 0.55
CA PHE A 187 -3.27 6.93 1.17
C PHE A 187 -3.98 7.43 2.43
N PRO A 188 -4.20 6.59 3.46
CA PRO A 188 -5.02 6.94 4.64
C PRO A 188 -4.51 8.20 5.35
N ARG A 189 -3.20 8.36 5.51
CA ARG A 189 -2.61 9.57 6.14
C ARG A 189 -2.87 10.85 5.34
N HIS A 190 -2.87 10.78 4.01
CA HIS A 190 -3.17 11.93 3.17
C HIS A 190 -4.66 12.24 3.19
N TYR A 191 -5.51 11.19 3.21
CA TYR A 191 -6.95 11.33 3.35
C TYR A 191 -7.34 12.01 4.66
N ASP A 192 -6.85 11.51 5.80
CA ASP A 192 -7.15 12.06 7.13
C ASP A 192 -6.67 13.52 7.21
N ARG A 193 -5.46 13.81 6.72
CA ARG A 193 -4.94 15.18 6.67
C ARG A 193 -5.75 16.10 5.75
N ALA A 194 -6.25 15.61 4.62
CA ALA A 194 -7.13 16.38 3.74
C ALA A 194 -8.46 16.71 4.44
N GLN A 195 -8.97 15.77 5.25
CA GLN A 195 -10.17 15.96 6.07
C GLN A 195 -9.93 16.99 7.18
N ASP A 196 -8.84 16.85 7.95
CA ASP A 196 -8.47 17.77 9.04
C ASP A 196 -8.29 19.20 8.54
N ARG A 197 -7.84 19.37 7.29
CA ARG A 197 -7.63 20.67 6.64
C ARG A 197 -8.86 21.22 5.91
N GLY A 198 -9.96 20.46 5.85
CA GLY A 198 -11.17 20.87 5.12
C GLY A 198 -10.99 20.93 3.59
N ILE A 199 -9.93 20.33 3.03
CA ILE A 199 -9.66 20.32 1.58
C ILE A 199 -10.09 19.02 0.90
N LEU A 200 -10.66 18.06 1.65
CA LEU A 200 -11.04 16.74 1.14
C LEU A 200 -12.01 16.82 -0.05
N GLU A 201 -13.05 17.64 0.04
CA GLU A 201 -14.01 17.83 -1.07
C GLU A 201 -13.35 18.39 -2.33
N HIS A 202 -12.39 19.29 -2.15
CA HIS A 202 -11.67 19.90 -3.26
C HIS A 202 -10.79 18.87 -3.99
N VAL A 203 -9.98 18.11 -3.24
CA VAL A 203 -9.05 17.13 -3.81
C VAL A 203 -9.73 15.86 -4.34
N CYS A 204 -10.98 15.61 -3.93
CA CYS A 204 -11.79 14.48 -4.43
C CYS A 204 -12.79 14.87 -5.53
N ARG A 205 -12.85 16.14 -5.98
CA ARG A 205 -13.88 16.62 -6.92
C ARG A 205 -13.90 15.85 -8.25
N HIS A 206 -12.76 15.34 -8.70
CA HIS A 206 -12.65 14.55 -9.93
C HIS A 206 -13.05 13.08 -9.78
N MET A 207 -13.35 12.62 -8.56
CA MET A 207 -13.62 11.20 -8.27
C MET A 207 -15.10 10.86 -8.41
N SER A 208 -15.39 9.71 -9.00
CA SER A 208 -16.75 9.18 -9.13
C SER A 208 -17.12 8.31 -7.92
N PRO A 209 -18.42 8.11 -7.63
CA PRO A 209 -18.84 7.05 -6.72
C PRO A 209 -18.49 5.66 -7.29
N PRO A 210 -18.20 4.66 -6.44
CA PRO A 210 -18.02 3.30 -6.89
C PRO A 210 -19.34 2.67 -7.36
N PRO A 211 -19.29 1.59 -8.18
CA PRO A 211 -20.47 0.80 -8.54
C PRO A 211 -21.24 0.33 -7.29
N VAL A 212 -22.58 0.34 -7.36
CA VAL A 212 -23.47 0.04 -6.21
C VAL A 212 -23.29 -1.38 -5.67
N ASN A 213 -22.93 -2.34 -6.53
CA ASN A 213 -22.88 -3.76 -6.20
C ASN A 213 -21.46 -4.29 -5.93
N ARG A 214 -20.43 -3.44 -5.93
CA ARG A 214 -19.04 -3.87 -5.67
C ARG A 214 -18.35 -2.92 -4.72
N SER A 215 -17.65 -3.49 -3.74
CA SER A 215 -16.86 -2.67 -2.84
C SER A 215 -15.60 -2.14 -3.55
N VAL A 216 -15.10 -0.97 -3.17
CA VAL A 216 -13.83 -0.46 -3.72
C VAL A 216 -12.67 -1.41 -3.43
N HIS A 217 -12.69 -2.09 -2.29
CA HIS A 217 -11.65 -3.08 -1.95
C HIS A 217 -11.68 -4.28 -2.90
N GLU A 218 -12.86 -4.79 -3.22
CA GLU A 218 -13.04 -5.88 -4.19
C GLU A 218 -12.57 -5.46 -5.58
N ILE A 219 -12.89 -4.24 -6.02
CA ILE A 219 -12.42 -3.70 -7.31
C ILE A 219 -10.88 -3.62 -7.35
N LEU A 220 -10.28 -3.06 -6.30
CA LEU A 220 -8.82 -2.96 -6.21
C LEU A 220 -8.15 -4.33 -6.13
N LEU A 221 -8.78 -5.29 -5.46
CA LEU A 221 -8.28 -6.67 -5.39
C LEU A 221 -8.37 -7.35 -6.75
N PHE A 222 -9.50 -7.19 -7.47
CA PHE A 222 -9.65 -7.70 -8.83
C PHE A 222 -8.60 -7.11 -9.77
N GLU A 223 -8.42 -5.79 -9.77
CA GLU A 223 -7.39 -5.11 -10.58
C GLU A 223 -5.98 -5.64 -10.25
N PHE A 224 -5.69 -5.84 -8.97
CA PHE A 224 -4.44 -6.45 -8.53
C PHE A 224 -4.26 -7.88 -9.06
N VAL A 225 -5.26 -8.76 -8.92
CA VAL A 225 -5.18 -10.15 -9.39
C VAL A 225 -5.08 -10.19 -10.92
N LYS A 226 -5.89 -9.39 -11.64
CA LYS A 226 -5.84 -9.26 -13.10
C LYS A 226 -4.48 -8.79 -13.61
N SER A 227 -3.79 -7.94 -12.86
CA SER A 227 -2.43 -7.50 -13.20
C SER A 227 -1.37 -8.61 -13.11
N LEU A 228 -1.64 -9.66 -12.32
CA LEU A 228 -0.79 -10.84 -12.18
C LEU A 228 -1.16 -11.91 -13.20
N CYS A 229 -2.46 -12.11 -13.40
CA CYS A 229 -3.04 -13.15 -14.26
C CYS A 229 -4.06 -12.51 -15.22
N PRO A 230 -3.68 -12.22 -16.47
CA PRO A 230 -4.56 -11.54 -17.44
C PRO A 230 -5.84 -12.29 -17.79
N ASP A 231 -5.95 -13.58 -17.50
CA ASP A 231 -7.16 -14.41 -17.65
C ASP A 231 -8.15 -14.27 -16.49
N THR A 232 -7.85 -13.44 -15.46
CA THR A 232 -8.73 -13.25 -14.31
C THR A 232 -10.11 -12.72 -14.69
N GLU A 233 -11.15 -13.31 -14.15
CA GLU A 233 -12.56 -12.96 -14.37
C GLU A 233 -13.20 -12.47 -13.06
N ALA A 234 -14.21 -11.60 -13.16
CA ALA A 234 -14.95 -11.07 -12.02
C ALA A 234 -16.37 -11.64 -11.99
N ASN A 235 -16.90 -11.90 -10.79
CA ASN A 235 -18.29 -12.33 -10.56
C ASN A 235 -18.69 -13.58 -11.37
N VAL A 236 -17.86 -14.61 -11.33
CA VAL A 236 -18.03 -15.82 -12.13
C VAL A 236 -19.00 -16.78 -11.45
N TRP A 237 -20.01 -17.24 -12.20
CA TRP A 237 -20.92 -18.30 -11.77
C TRP A 237 -20.32 -19.67 -12.04
N LEU A 238 -19.74 -20.31 -11.02
CA LEU A 238 -19.14 -21.66 -11.15
C LEU A 238 -20.20 -22.76 -11.33
N SER A 239 -21.47 -22.44 -11.05
CA SER A 239 -22.63 -23.23 -11.46
C SER A 239 -23.83 -22.30 -11.60
N GLY A 240 -24.84 -22.68 -12.38
CA GLY A 240 -26.11 -21.95 -12.50
C GLY A 240 -26.90 -21.80 -11.18
N ASN A 241 -26.33 -22.20 -10.03
CA ASN A 241 -26.87 -21.93 -8.71
C ASN A 241 -26.50 -20.50 -8.25
N PRO A 242 -27.48 -19.67 -7.84
CA PRO A 242 -27.25 -18.31 -7.37
C PRO A 242 -26.35 -18.18 -6.12
N ARG A 243 -25.93 -19.28 -5.48
CA ARG A 243 -24.99 -19.31 -4.34
C ARG A 243 -23.54 -19.59 -4.73
N SER A 244 -23.25 -19.80 -6.01
CA SER A 244 -21.93 -20.21 -6.52
C SER A 244 -21.18 -19.13 -7.28
N SER A 245 -21.66 -17.88 -7.29
CA SER A 245 -20.86 -16.78 -7.86
C SER A 245 -19.64 -16.55 -7.00
N VAL A 246 -18.46 -16.40 -7.60
CA VAL A 246 -17.23 -16.00 -6.90
C VAL A 246 -16.79 -14.62 -7.35
N ASP A 247 -16.34 -13.79 -6.42
CA ASP A 247 -15.96 -12.39 -6.72
C ASP A 247 -14.85 -12.32 -7.78
N ILE A 248 -13.84 -13.17 -7.66
CA ILE A 248 -12.68 -13.25 -8.57
C ILE A 248 -12.38 -14.71 -8.88
N PHE A 249 -12.17 -15.03 -10.15
CA PHE A 249 -11.75 -16.36 -10.60
C PHE A 249 -10.55 -16.26 -11.53
N VAL A 250 -9.56 -17.13 -11.36
CA VAL A 250 -8.36 -17.23 -12.20
C VAL A 250 -8.34 -18.62 -12.84
N PRO A 251 -8.88 -18.77 -14.07
CA PRO A 251 -9.04 -20.07 -14.73
C PRO A 251 -7.74 -20.87 -14.81
N SER A 252 -6.63 -20.24 -15.20
CA SER A 252 -5.31 -20.88 -15.37
C SER A 252 -4.72 -21.51 -14.10
N SER A 253 -5.23 -21.14 -12.93
CA SER A 253 -4.75 -21.64 -11.63
C SER A 253 -5.80 -22.42 -10.85
N SER A 254 -7.01 -22.58 -11.40
CA SER A 254 -8.18 -23.12 -10.69
C SER A 254 -8.38 -22.47 -9.30
N LEU A 255 -8.12 -21.17 -9.20
CA LEU A 255 -8.23 -20.40 -7.95
C LEU A 255 -9.38 -19.41 -8.04
N ALA A 256 -10.27 -19.48 -7.04
CA ALA A 256 -11.29 -18.48 -6.79
C ALA A 256 -10.98 -17.71 -5.50
N ILE A 257 -11.39 -16.44 -5.45
CA ILE A 257 -11.19 -15.55 -4.31
C ILE A 257 -12.50 -14.83 -4.00
N GLU A 258 -12.83 -14.77 -2.71
CA GLU A 258 -13.94 -14.00 -2.15
C GLU A 258 -13.42 -12.89 -1.26
N PHE A 259 -13.94 -11.67 -1.44
CA PHE A 259 -13.65 -10.51 -0.62
C PHE A 259 -14.87 -10.09 0.19
N ASN A 260 -14.90 -10.53 1.45
CA ASN A 260 -16.10 -10.56 2.26
C ASN A 260 -16.21 -9.31 3.13
N GLY A 261 -17.26 -8.52 2.91
CA GLY A 261 -17.62 -7.40 3.78
C GLY A 261 -18.25 -7.87 5.09
N LEU A 262 -17.72 -7.41 6.24
CA LEU A 262 -18.13 -7.93 7.55
C LEU A 262 -19.63 -7.83 7.82
N LYS A 263 -20.21 -6.64 7.60
CA LYS A 263 -21.64 -6.40 7.80
C LYS A 263 -22.50 -7.36 6.98
N TRP A 264 -22.23 -7.50 5.68
CA TRP A 264 -23.01 -8.34 4.76
C TRP A 264 -22.90 -9.83 5.04
N HIS A 265 -21.77 -10.25 5.61
CA HIS A 265 -21.49 -11.63 5.95
C HIS A 265 -21.78 -11.97 7.43
N SER A 266 -22.45 -11.08 8.17
CA SER A 266 -22.87 -11.34 9.54
C SER A 266 -24.28 -11.91 9.66
N GLU A 267 -24.57 -12.50 10.81
CA GLU A 267 -25.90 -13.02 11.17
C GLU A 267 -27.00 -11.95 11.13
N ARG A 268 -26.64 -10.65 11.06
CA ARG A 268 -27.59 -9.55 10.86
C ARG A 268 -28.51 -9.75 9.65
N HIS A 269 -28.01 -10.40 8.59
CA HIS A 269 -28.72 -10.51 7.32
C HIS A 269 -29.53 -11.80 7.18
N LYS A 270 -28.97 -12.95 7.57
CA LYS A 270 -29.61 -14.27 7.37
C LYS A 270 -29.62 -15.15 8.63
N GLY A 271 -29.38 -14.58 9.80
CA GLY A 271 -29.34 -15.31 11.07
C GLY A 271 -28.34 -16.45 11.06
N GLU A 272 -28.67 -17.53 11.77
CA GLU A 272 -27.80 -18.70 11.96
C GLU A 272 -27.42 -19.40 10.65
N LYS A 273 -28.20 -19.24 9.56
CA LYS A 273 -27.85 -19.81 8.24
C LYS A 273 -26.49 -19.31 7.76
N MET A 274 -26.05 -18.12 8.19
CA MET A 274 -24.73 -17.57 7.87
C MET A 274 -23.57 -18.46 8.32
N ARG A 275 -23.79 -19.31 9.33
CA ARG A 275 -22.79 -20.26 9.85
C ARG A 275 -22.18 -21.16 8.78
N TRP A 276 -22.99 -21.56 7.80
CA TRP A 276 -22.57 -22.56 6.81
C TRP A 276 -22.26 -21.96 5.44
N VAL A 277 -22.55 -20.67 5.22
CA VAL A 277 -22.49 -20.06 3.88
C VAL A 277 -21.11 -20.15 3.26
N HIS A 278 -20.06 -19.75 4.00
CA HIS A 278 -18.69 -19.77 3.48
C HIS A 278 -18.17 -21.18 3.26
N LEU A 279 -18.37 -22.08 4.23
CA LEU A 279 -17.95 -23.48 4.13
C LEU A 279 -18.63 -24.21 2.96
N LEU A 280 -19.94 -24.07 2.80
CA LEU A 280 -20.68 -24.69 1.69
C LEU A 280 -20.24 -24.15 0.34
N LYS A 281 -19.91 -22.85 0.25
CA LYS A 281 -19.38 -22.25 -0.97
C LYS A 281 -17.99 -22.78 -1.31
N GLN A 282 -17.13 -22.95 -0.30
CA GLN A 282 -15.82 -23.57 -0.46
C GLN A 282 -15.93 -25.03 -0.93
N GLN A 283 -16.85 -25.81 -0.37
CA GLN A 283 -17.13 -27.19 -0.81
C GLN A 283 -17.63 -27.22 -2.26
N ALA A 284 -18.57 -26.35 -2.63
CA ALA A 284 -19.09 -26.29 -3.99
C ALA A 284 -18.01 -25.94 -5.04
N CYS A 285 -16.99 -25.16 -4.66
CA CYS A 285 -15.82 -24.91 -5.52
C CYS A 285 -14.91 -26.14 -5.56
N ALA A 286 -14.65 -26.77 -4.42
CA ALA A 286 -13.80 -27.95 -4.32
C ALA A 286 -14.34 -29.13 -5.15
N ASP A 287 -15.65 -29.33 -5.20
CA ASP A 287 -16.32 -30.34 -6.04
C ASP A 287 -16.05 -30.15 -7.56
N ARG A 288 -15.53 -28.97 -7.94
CA ARG A 288 -15.15 -28.62 -9.32
C ARG A 288 -13.64 -28.50 -9.50
N ASN A 289 -12.86 -28.99 -8.54
CA ASN A 289 -11.41 -28.83 -8.49
C ASN A 289 -10.97 -27.35 -8.49
N VAL A 290 -11.81 -26.45 -7.95
CA VAL A 290 -11.48 -25.03 -7.77
C VAL A 290 -11.21 -24.76 -6.30
N ARG A 291 -10.02 -24.25 -6.00
CA ARG A 291 -9.68 -23.79 -4.64
C ARG A 291 -10.34 -22.44 -4.41
N LEU A 292 -11.13 -22.31 -3.35
CA LEU A 292 -11.68 -21.03 -2.93
C LEU A 292 -10.94 -20.48 -1.71
N MET A 293 -10.51 -19.22 -1.79
CA MET A 293 -9.93 -18.48 -0.66
C MET A 293 -10.85 -17.32 -0.27
N HIS A 294 -11.18 -17.19 1.02
CA HIS A 294 -11.94 -16.03 1.49
C HIS A 294 -11.04 -15.06 2.26
N PHE A 295 -11.10 -13.79 1.92
CA PHE A 295 -10.50 -12.69 2.66
C PHE A 295 -11.58 -11.81 3.28
N TRP A 296 -11.28 -11.19 4.42
CA TRP A 296 -12.18 -10.27 5.09
C TRP A 296 -11.75 -8.82 4.89
N ALA A 297 -12.71 -7.91 4.82
CA ALA A 297 -12.43 -6.48 4.62
C ALA A 297 -11.54 -5.82 5.70
N HIS A 298 -11.42 -6.40 6.89
CA HIS A 298 -10.56 -5.90 7.96
C HIS A 298 -9.11 -6.41 7.89
N GLU A 299 -8.82 -7.39 7.02
CA GLU A 299 -7.50 -7.97 6.87
C GLU A 299 -6.56 -7.05 6.09
N LYS A 300 -5.26 -7.18 6.35
CA LYS A 300 -4.24 -6.27 5.81
C LYS A 300 -4.02 -6.54 4.31
N THR A 301 -4.32 -5.55 3.46
CA THR A 301 -4.19 -5.65 2.00
C THR A 301 -2.82 -6.16 1.54
N GLN A 302 -1.73 -5.69 2.15
CA GLN A 302 -0.37 -6.11 1.79
C GLN A 302 -0.12 -7.60 2.06
N VAL A 303 -0.68 -8.13 3.15
CA VAL A 303 -0.60 -9.56 3.48
C VAL A 303 -1.47 -10.36 2.52
N ILE A 304 -2.70 -9.90 2.25
CA ILE A 304 -3.61 -10.52 1.26
C ILE A 304 -2.89 -10.65 -0.10
N HIS A 305 -2.29 -9.57 -0.58
CA HIS A 305 -1.55 -9.55 -1.83
C HIS A 305 -0.40 -10.57 -1.84
N SER A 306 0.38 -10.63 -0.76
CA SER A 306 1.48 -11.60 -0.65
C SER A 306 0.99 -13.06 -0.62
N VAL A 307 -0.13 -13.33 0.06
CA VAL A 307 -0.73 -14.68 0.08
C VAL A 307 -1.23 -15.05 -1.33
N ILE A 308 -1.93 -14.15 -2.01
CA ILE A 308 -2.44 -14.35 -3.38
C ILE A 308 -1.29 -14.61 -4.35
N ARG A 309 -0.21 -13.81 -4.34
CA ARG A 309 0.94 -14.04 -5.21
C ARG A 309 1.53 -15.42 -5.01
N ASN A 310 1.64 -15.86 -3.75
CA ASN A 310 2.14 -17.20 -3.44
C ASN A 310 1.19 -18.29 -3.95
N SER A 311 -0.13 -18.14 -3.76
CA SER A 311 -1.16 -19.08 -4.24
C SER A 311 -1.23 -19.17 -5.75
N LEU A 312 -0.96 -18.07 -6.46
CA LEU A 312 -0.91 -18.00 -7.93
C LEU A 312 0.46 -18.41 -8.50
N HIS A 313 1.41 -18.81 -7.65
CA HIS A 313 2.78 -19.13 -8.04
C HIS A 313 3.52 -18.00 -8.78
N MET A 314 3.17 -16.75 -8.48
CA MET A 314 3.83 -15.58 -9.05
C MET A 314 5.28 -15.43 -8.54
N PRO A 315 6.16 -14.74 -9.28
CA PRO A 315 7.52 -14.50 -8.83
C PRO A 315 7.55 -13.80 -7.46
N LEU A 316 8.21 -14.45 -6.51
CA LEU A 316 8.50 -13.95 -5.16
C LEU A 316 10.01 -13.83 -4.97
N ARG A 317 10.46 -12.99 -4.04
CA ARG A 317 11.86 -13.02 -3.60
C ARG A 317 12.18 -14.40 -3.05
N ARG A 318 13.16 -15.09 -3.64
CA ARG A 318 13.55 -16.45 -3.23
C ARG A 318 14.77 -16.41 -2.33
N LEU A 319 14.66 -17.01 -1.16
CA LEU A 319 15.77 -17.26 -0.26
C LEU A 319 15.88 -18.77 0.01
N SER A 320 17.09 -19.25 0.23
CA SER A 320 17.32 -20.62 0.71
C SER A 320 17.51 -20.55 2.21
N ALA A 321 16.70 -21.28 2.98
CA ALA A 321 16.82 -21.24 4.42
C ALA A 321 18.22 -21.64 4.86
N ARG A 322 18.93 -22.52 4.15
CA ARG A 322 20.31 -22.95 4.47
C ARG A 322 21.32 -21.81 4.58
N LYS A 323 21.09 -20.70 3.88
CA LYS A 323 21.97 -19.50 3.92
C LYS A 323 21.62 -18.55 5.07
N GLY A 324 20.48 -18.76 5.72
CA GLY A 324 20.06 -17.94 6.85
C GLY A 324 20.58 -18.47 8.19
N GLU A 325 20.78 -17.57 9.13
CA GLU A 325 21.12 -17.86 10.51
C GLU A 325 19.86 -18.06 11.35
N ILE A 326 19.84 -19.08 12.21
CA ILE A 326 18.70 -19.31 13.12
C ILE A 326 19.08 -18.76 14.49
N ALA A 327 18.26 -17.85 15.02
CA ALA A 327 18.46 -17.28 16.35
C ALA A 327 17.12 -17.01 17.06
N PRO A 328 17.11 -16.91 18.40
CA PRO A 328 15.95 -16.41 19.13
C PRO A 328 15.52 -15.01 18.66
N VAL A 329 14.24 -14.67 18.86
CA VAL A 329 13.70 -13.34 18.53
C VAL A 329 13.06 -12.73 19.75
N ASP A 330 13.50 -11.52 20.10
CA ASP A 330 12.91 -10.78 21.21
C ASP A 330 11.45 -10.40 20.92
N TYR A 331 10.66 -10.35 21.98
CA TYR A 331 9.23 -10.06 21.92
C TYR A 331 8.86 -8.84 21.05
N PRO A 332 9.49 -7.65 21.21
CA PRO A 332 9.12 -6.48 20.42
C PRO A 332 9.37 -6.68 18.92
N VAL A 333 10.45 -7.39 18.58
CA VAL A 333 10.86 -7.67 17.19
C VAL A 333 9.90 -8.69 16.56
N ALA A 334 9.59 -9.78 17.26
CA ALA A 334 8.65 -10.79 16.80
C ALA A 334 7.24 -10.20 16.61
N LYS A 335 6.80 -9.34 17.53
CA LYS A 335 5.52 -8.62 17.42
C LYS A 335 5.48 -7.73 16.18
N ALA A 336 6.48 -6.87 16.00
CA ALA A 336 6.56 -5.98 14.85
C ALA A 336 6.62 -6.77 13.53
N PHE A 337 7.36 -7.89 13.50
CA PHE A 337 7.40 -8.79 12.35
C PHE A 337 6.03 -9.38 12.05
N LEU A 338 5.41 -10.09 13.00
CA LEU A 338 4.15 -10.80 12.76
C LEU A 338 2.98 -9.86 12.50
N ASP A 339 2.93 -8.69 13.14
CA ASP A 339 1.91 -7.67 12.84
C ASP A 339 2.00 -7.17 11.40
N ARG A 340 3.19 -7.19 10.78
CA ARG A 340 3.37 -6.76 9.39
C ARG A 340 3.15 -7.91 8.38
N SER A 341 3.50 -9.14 8.73
CA SER A 341 3.64 -10.24 7.78
C SER A 341 2.60 -11.35 7.91
N HIS A 342 1.95 -11.48 9.06
CA HIS A 342 0.94 -12.52 9.30
C HIS A 342 -0.47 -11.95 9.20
N ILE A 343 -1.41 -12.69 8.59
CA ILE A 343 -2.78 -12.22 8.32
C ILE A 343 -3.52 -11.89 9.62
N GLN A 344 -3.36 -12.74 10.64
CA GLN A 344 -3.90 -12.54 11.99
C GLN A 344 -3.05 -11.61 12.87
N GLY A 345 -1.94 -11.07 12.34
CA GLY A 345 -0.92 -10.36 13.12
C GLY A 345 -0.29 -11.23 14.22
N TYR A 346 0.30 -10.56 15.20
CA TYR A 346 0.84 -11.21 16.39
C TYR A 346 -0.28 -11.83 17.24
N GLY A 347 -1.20 -11.02 17.77
CA GLY A 347 -2.22 -11.47 18.72
C GLY A 347 -1.89 -11.04 20.16
N THR A 348 -2.15 -11.90 21.15
CA THR A 348 -1.94 -11.56 22.58
C THR A 348 -0.55 -12.00 23.07
N HIS A 349 0.10 -11.19 23.91
CA HIS A 349 1.46 -11.45 24.43
C HIS A 349 1.63 -12.82 25.12
N ARG A 350 0.58 -13.34 25.76
CA ARG A 350 0.62 -14.65 26.43
C ARG A 350 0.78 -15.83 25.47
N SER A 351 0.46 -15.62 24.20
CA SER A 351 0.48 -16.64 23.15
C SER A 351 1.85 -16.85 22.50
N PHE A 352 2.92 -16.27 23.05
CA PHE A 352 4.24 -16.25 22.42
C PHE A 352 5.32 -16.31 23.49
N ARG A 353 5.78 -17.52 23.80
CA ARG A 353 6.84 -17.75 24.80
C ARG A 353 8.19 -18.02 24.16
N ILE A 354 8.19 -18.73 23.04
CA ILE A 354 9.39 -19.03 22.28
C ILE A 354 9.20 -18.47 20.88
N ASN A 355 10.10 -17.60 20.44
CA ASN A 355 10.15 -17.11 19.07
C ASN A 355 11.51 -17.47 18.49
N VAL A 356 11.49 -18.14 17.34
CA VAL A 356 12.69 -18.53 16.60
C VAL A 356 12.64 -17.82 15.25
N GLY A 357 13.73 -17.16 14.90
CA GLY A 357 13.87 -16.35 13.71
C GLY A 357 14.89 -16.91 12.74
N LEU A 358 14.68 -16.63 11.46
CA LEU A 358 15.64 -16.86 10.40
C LEU A 358 16.13 -15.52 9.87
N TYR A 359 17.43 -15.28 9.95
CA TYR A 359 18.07 -14.02 9.62
C TYR A 359 18.96 -14.15 8.39
N PHE A 360 19.02 -13.09 7.58
CA PHE A 360 19.94 -12.93 6.45
C PHE A 360 20.61 -11.57 6.60
N ASP A 361 21.94 -11.54 6.73
CA ASP A 361 22.71 -10.30 6.93
C ASP A 361 22.17 -9.44 8.09
N GLY A 362 21.77 -10.09 9.19
CA GLY A 362 21.17 -9.45 10.36
C GLY A 362 19.69 -9.04 10.21
N VAL A 363 19.07 -9.25 9.04
CA VAL A 363 17.66 -8.94 8.79
C VAL A 363 16.78 -10.16 9.06
N LEU A 364 15.76 -9.98 9.91
CA LEU A 364 14.78 -11.03 10.21
C LEU A 364 13.83 -11.25 9.02
N GLU A 365 13.83 -12.48 8.48
CA GLU A 365 13.10 -12.84 7.26
C GLU A 365 12.01 -13.90 7.47
N ALA A 366 12.08 -14.69 8.55
CA ALA A 366 10.98 -15.54 8.96
C ALA A 366 10.95 -15.71 10.48
N VAL A 367 9.75 -15.92 11.03
CA VAL A 367 9.52 -16.17 12.46
C VAL A 367 8.60 -17.36 12.63
N MET A 368 8.93 -18.24 13.58
CA MET A 368 8.06 -19.28 14.09
C MET A 368 7.92 -19.10 15.60
N SER A 369 6.69 -19.20 16.10
CA SER A 369 6.37 -18.92 17.49
C SER A 369 5.61 -20.05 18.16
N PHE A 370 5.97 -20.33 19.41
CA PHE A 370 5.35 -21.35 20.25
C PHE A 370 4.83 -20.78 21.57
N SER A 371 3.78 -21.40 22.10
CA SER A 371 3.17 -21.10 23.39
C SER A 371 2.86 -22.40 24.12
N PRO A 372 2.95 -22.46 25.45
CA PRO A 372 2.32 -23.53 26.21
C PRO A 372 0.84 -23.64 25.82
N SER A 373 0.38 -24.88 25.65
CA SER A 373 -0.97 -25.21 25.16
C SER A 373 -2.09 -24.76 26.11
N GLU A 374 -1.80 -24.75 27.42
CA GLU A 374 -2.70 -24.30 28.49
C GLU A 374 -3.21 -22.87 28.27
N PHE A 375 -2.42 -22.01 27.63
CA PHE A 375 -2.83 -20.64 27.30
C PHE A 375 -3.73 -20.56 26.07
N ARG A 376 -3.96 -21.67 25.36
CA ARG A 376 -4.73 -21.74 24.12
C ARG A 376 -5.82 -22.81 24.13
N ASN A 377 -6.13 -23.39 25.29
CA ASN A 377 -7.06 -24.51 25.42
C ASN A 377 -6.67 -25.70 24.51
N GLY A 378 -5.37 -25.92 24.31
CA GLY A 378 -4.87 -27.05 23.54
C GLY A 378 -4.99 -28.33 24.37
N GLU A 379 -6.16 -28.96 24.34
CA GLU A 379 -6.39 -30.23 25.04
C GLU A 379 -5.36 -31.29 24.60
N GLY A 380 -4.59 -31.77 25.56
CA GLY A 380 -3.71 -32.93 25.43
C GLY A 380 -2.36 -32.70 24.74
N ALA A 381 -1.94 -31.44 24.51
CA ALA A 381 -0.61 -31.13 23.99
C ALA A 381 0.21 -30.32 25.01
N ASP A 382 1.54 -30.31 24.88
CA ASP A 382 2.43 -29.49 25.74
C ASP A 382 2.52 -28.05 25.19
N TRP A 383 2.64 -27.94 23.87
CA TRP A 383 2.85 -26.68 23.16
C TRP A 383 1.85 -26.47 22.04
N SER A 384 1.70 -25.22 21.63
CA SER A 384 1.02 -24.80 20.43
C SER A 384 1.98 -24.09 19.49
N LEU A 385 2.05 -24.48 18.22
CA LEU A 385 2.62 -23.65 17.17
C LEU A 385 1.60 -22.54 16.87
N VAL A 386 1.94 -21.31 17.20
CA VAL A 386 0.99 -20.19 17.18
C VAL A 386 1.03 -19.45 15.85
N ARG A 387 2.24 -19.19 15.35
CA ARG A 387 2.47 -18.48 14.08
C ARG A 387 3.69 -19.05 13.38
N PHE A 388 3.59 -19.08 12.06
CA PHE A 388 4.74 -19.10 11.18
C PHE A 388 4.49 -18.06 10.09
N ALA A 389 5.48 -17.20 9.83
CA ALA A 389 5.40 -16.21 8.76
C ALA A 389 6.78 -15.92 8.19
N CYS A 390 6.82 -15.66 6.88
CA CYS A 390 7.96 -15.07 6.19
C CYS A 390 7.71 -13.59 5.93
N SER A 391 8.74 -12.84 5.56
CA SER A 391 8.59 -11.50 5.00
C SER A 391 7.61 -11.52 3.82
N LEU A 392 6.88 -10.41 3.65
CA LEU A 392 5.96 -10.24 2.52
C LEU A 392 6.70 -10.45 1.21
N ASP A 393 5.98 -11.01 0.23
CA ASP A 393 6.45 -11.30 -1.11
C ASP A 393 7.76 -12.11 -1.16
N THR A 394 8.00 -12.94 -0.14
CA THR A 394 9.21 -13.75 0.00
C THR A 394 8.87 -15.22 0.22
N SER A 395 9.49 -16.09 -0.56
CA SER A 395 9.45 -17.55 -0.38
C SER A 395 10.83 -18.03 0.06
N ILE A 396 10.88 -18.69 1.23
CA ILE A 396 12.13 -19.18 1.82
C ILE A 396 12.09 -20.71 1.89
N SER A 397 12.75 -21.36 0.94
CA SER A 397 12.73 -22.82 0.83
C SER A 397 13.36 -23.47 2.07
N GLY A 398 12.63 -24.36 2.73
CA GLY A 398 13.04 -25.05 3.95
C GLY A 398 12.97 -24.23 5.24
N ALA A 399 12.44 -23.01 5.22
CA ALA A 399 12.42 -22.16 6.42
C ALA A 399 11.58 -22.76 7.54
N ALA A 400 10.39 -23.27 7.23
CA ALA A 400 9.51 -23.87 8.22
C ALA A 400 10.21 -25.05 8.94
N SER A 401 10.73 -26.03 8.20
CA SER A 401 11.41 -27.19 8.80
C SER A 401 12.65 -26.80 9.59
N ARG A 402 13.44 -25.84 9.10
CA ARG A 402 14.62 -25.33 9.83
C ARG A 402 14.23 -24.65 11.13
N LEU A 403 13.23 -23.78 11.14
CA LEU A 403 12.77 -23.12 12.37
C LEU A 403 12.13 -24.12 13.34
N PHE A 404 11.35 -25.06 12.82
CA PHE A 404 10.72 -26.12 13.62
C PHE A 404 11.73 -27.09 14.24
N SER A 405 12.92 -27.23 13.66
CA SER A 405 14.02 -27.99 14.30
C SER A 405 14.44 -27.41 15.66
N ARG A 406 14.09 -26.15 15.96
CA ARG A 406 14.32 -25.48 17.25
C ARG A 406 13.04 -25.37 18.10
N ARG A 407 12.03 -26.20 17.80
CA ARG A 407 10.80 -26.28 18.60
C ARG A 407 11.11 -26.70 20.05
N PRO A 408 10.24 -26.37 21.01
CA PRO A 408 10.30 -26.96 22.34
C PRO A 408 10.05 -28.47 22.30
N SER A 409 10.62 -29.20 23.25
CA SER A 409 10.34 -30.63 23.45
C SER A 409 8.90 -30.86 23.93
N GLY A 410 8.35 -32.02 23.57
CA GLY A 410 6.98 -32.42 23.88
C GLY A 410 6.06 -32.33 22.66
N THR A 411 4.81 -32.66 22.90
CA THR A 411 3.75 -32.68 21.90
C THR A 411 3.36 -31.26 21.49
N ILE A 412 3.10 -31.05 20.20
CA ILE A 412 2.76 -29.73 19.66
C ILE A 412 1.45 -29.79 18.88
N VAL A 413 0.48 -28.98 19.27
CA VAL A 413 -0.76 -28.77 18.50
C VAL A 413 -0.66 -27.52 17.62
N SER A 414 -1.32 -27.55 16.47
CA SER A 414 -1.55 -26.36 15.66
C SER A 414 -2.89 -26.40 14.95
N TYR A 415 -3.31 -25.25 14.43
CA TYR A 415 -4.57 -25.09 13.71
C TYR A 415 -4.33 -24.33 12.40
N SER A 416 -4.72 -24.92 11.27
CA SER A 416 -4.72 -24.23 9.96
C SER A 416 -6.09 -23.61 9.70
N ASP A 417 -6.11 -22.34 9.25
CA ASP A 417 -7.32 -21.64 8.82
C ASP A 417 -7.77 -22.19 7.45
N ASN A 418 -8.85 -22.97 7.43
CA ASN A 418 -9.33 -23.66 6.22
C ASN A 418 -9.79 -22.69 5.13
N ARG A 419 -10.06 -21.44 5.51
CA ARG A 419 -10.47 -20.37 4.61
C ARG A 419 -9.37 -19.98 3.62
N LEU A 420 -8.11 -20.22 3.99
CA LEU A 420 -6.94 -19.75 3.26
C LEU A 420 -5.99 -20.89 2.88
N PHE A 421 -5.88 -21.94 3.69
CA PHE A 421 -4.83 -22.95 3.57
C PHE A 421 -5.38 -24.39 3.58
N ASP A 422 -4.68 -25.28 2.87
CA ASP A 422 -4.95 -26.72 2.82
C ASP A 422 -4.28 -27.49 3.98
N GLY A 423 -3.25 -26.90 4.60
CA GLY A 423 -2.51 -27.50 5.71
C GLY A 423 -1.26 -28.28 5.30
N ALA A 424 -0.86 -28.27 4.02
CA ALA A 424 0.30 -29.01 3.51
C ALA A 424 1.62 -28.70 4.27
N LEU A 425 1.74 -27.48 4.82
CA LEU A 425 2.86 -27.10 5.68
C LEU A 425 3.04 -28.05 6.87
N TYR A 426 1.94 -28.47 7.50
CA TYR A 426 1.96 -29.29 8.71
C TYR A 426 2.42 -30.71 8.38
N GLU A 427 1.98 -31.26 7.24
CA GLU A 427 2.44 -32.57 6.73
C GLU A 427 3.96 -32.57 6.50
N ILE A 428 4.50 -31.50 5.88
CA ILE A 428 5.95 -31.32 5.66
C ILE A 428 6.73 -31.28 6.99
N LEU A 429 6.12 -30.76 8.05
CA LEU A 429 6.72 -30.68 9.38
C LEU A 429 6.58 -31.98 10.19
N GLY A 430 5.88 -32.99 9.66
CA GLY A 430 5.62 -34.26 10.34
C GLY A 430 4.47 -34.21 11.33
N PHE A 431 3.54 -33.26 11.19
CA PHE A 431 2.30 -33.29 11.97
C PHE A 431 1.29 -34.23 11.33
N GLU A 432 0.47 -34.84 12.18
CA GLU A 432 -0.68 -35.64 11.79
C GLU A 432 -1.97 -34.83 11.90
N LYS A 433 -2.87 -35.02 10.93
CA LYS A 433 -4.20 -34.41 10.93
C LYS A 433 -5.10 -35.13 11.93
N VAL A 434 -5.58 -34.43 12.95
CA VAL A 434 -6.43 -35.01 14.01
C VAL A 434 -7.92 -34.79 13.73
N GLY A 435 -8.29 -33.66 13.13
CA GLY A 435 -9.70 -33.39 12.85
C GLY A 435 -9.94 -32.01 12.26
N VAL A 436 -11.18 -31.78 11.85
CA VAL A 436 -11.64 -30.49 11.31
C VAL A 436 -12.73 -29.94 12.22
N SER A 437 -12.58 -28.70 12.67
CA SER A 437 -13.61 -28.04 13.47
C SER A 437 -14.77 -27.58 12.60
N ALA A 438 -15.96 -27.48 13.20
CA ALA A 438 -17.04 -26.69 12.63
C ALA A 438 -16.60 -25.21 12.44
N PRO A 439 -17.33 -24.42 11.62
CA PRO A 439 -17.18 -22.98 11.55
C PRO A 439 -17.08 -22.33 12.93
N ASP A 440 -16.04 -21.52 13.12
CA ASP A 440 -15.86 -20.63 14.26
C ASP A 440 -16.33 -19.22 13.88
N TYR A 441 -16.35 -18.31 14.85
CA TYR A 441 -16.86 -16.96 14.62
C TYR A 441 -16.04 -15.87 15.30
N PHE A 442 -16.22 -14.67 14.78
CA PHE A 442 -15.93 -13.41 15.46
C PHE A 442 -17.17 -12.51 15.37
N TYR A 443 -17.17 -11.36 16.03
CA TYR A 443 -18.27 -10.41 15.96
C TYR A 443 -17.96 -9.30 14.98
N GLU A 444 -18.98 -8.71 14.37
CA GLU A 444 -18.91 -7.39 13.77
C GLU A 444 -19.86 -6.45 14.47
N LYS A 445 -19.48 -5.17 14.53
CA LYS A 445 -20.36 -4.08 14.90
C LYS A 445 -20.14 -2.93 13.91
N ASP A 446 -21.22 -2.53 13.26
CA ASP A 446 -21.22 -1.45 12.27
C ASP A 446 -20.16 -1.65 11.16
N GLY A 447 -19.93 -2.91 10.76
CA GLY A 447 -18.94 -3.28 9.75
C GLY A 447 -17.49 -3.32 10.25
N ILE A 448 -17.26 -3.20 11.56
CA ILE A 448 -15.93 -3.26 12.18
C ILE A 448 -15.74 -4.63 12.84
N PHE A 449 -14.55 -5.21 12.66
CA PHE A 449 -14.15 -6.47 13.28
C PHE A 449 -14.07 -6.36 14.81
N VAL A 450 -14.66 -7.33 15.50
CA VAL A 450 -14.66 -7.46 16.96
C VAL A 450 -14.27 -8.90 17.33
N PRO A 451 -13.16 -9.11 18.05
CA PRO A 451 -12.74 -10.45 18.47
C PRO A 451 -13.81 -11.17 19.29
N LYS A 452 -13.93 -12.49 19.12
CA LYS A 452 -14.84 -13.36 19.91
C LYS A 452 -14.72 -13.18 21.43
N ARG A 453 -13.50 -12.93 21.94
CA ARG A 453 -13.25 -12.71 23.38
C ARG A 453 -14.03 -11.52 23.97
N GLU A 454 -14.49 -10.60 23.14
CA GLU A 454 -15.32 -9.47 23.57
C GLU A 454 -16.73 -9.91 23.99
N GLY A 455 -17.19 -11.07 23.49
CA GLY A 455 -18.46 -11.70 23.90
C GLY A 455 -18.37 -12.54 25.18
N ARG A 456 -17.20 -12.63 25.83
CA ARG A 456 -17.11 -13.35 27.12
C ARG A 456 -17.89 -12.60 28.19
N HIS A 457 -18.67 -13.30 29.01
CA HIS A 457 -19.44 -12.70 30.12
C HIS A 457 -18.60 -11.78 31.01
N SER A 458 -17.36 -12.19 31.34
CA SER A 458 -16.44 -11.38 32.14
C SER A 458 -16.00 -10.07 31.47
N THR A 459 -15.96 -10.03 30.12
CA THR A 459 -15.70 -8.83 29.33
C THR A 459 -16.97 -7.98 29.21
N MET A 460 -18.09 -8.61 28.85
CA MET A 460 -19.38 -7.93 28.67
C MET A 460 -19.84 -7.23 29.93
N LYS A 461 -19.72 -7.86 31.11
CA LYS A 461 -20.06 -7.29 32.42
C LYS A 461 -19.35 -5.96 32.72
N LYS A 462 -18.13 -5.79 32.19
CA LYS A 462 -17.34 -4.55 32.37
C LYS A 462 -17.67 -3.48 31.33
N ARG A 463 -18.22 -3.89 30.18
CA ARG A 463 -18.38 -3.05 28.99
C ARG A 463 -19.80 -2.52 28.83
N PHE A 464 -20.80 -3.33 29.20
CA PHE A 464 -22.21 -3.01 28.98
C PHE A 464 -22.88 -2.63 30.29
N ALA A 465 -23.47 -1.43 30.33
CA ALA A 465 -24.27 -0.98 31.47
C ALA A 465 -25.49 -1.90 31.71
N ASN A 466 -26.07 -2.42 30.64
CA ASN A 466 -27.25 -3.31 30.66
C ASN A 466 -26.84 -4.79 30.48
N TYR A 467 -25.77 -5.22 31.13
CA TYR A 467 -25.38 -6.63 31.14
C TYR A 467 -26.38 -7.46 31.95
N SER A 468 -26.93 -8.52 31.35
CA SER A 468 -27.73 -9.52 32.06
C SER A 468 -26.96 -10.84 32.15
N PRO A 469 -26.81 -11.44 33.34
CA PRO A 469 -26.22 -12.77 33.48
C PRO A 469 -27.10 -13.90 32.92
N ASP A 470 -28.40 -13.65 32.73
CA ASP A 470 -29.38 -14.66 32.32
C ASP A 470 -29.48 -14.80 30.79
N LEU A 471 -29.00 -13.81 30.04
CA LEU A 471 -28.94 -13.87 28.58
C LEU A 471 -27.71 -14.67 28.14
N VAL A 472 -27.89 -15.54 27.15
CA VAL A 472 -26.76 -16.21 26.50
C VAL A 472 -25.92 -15.19 25.73
N GLU A 473 -24.63 -15.49 25.54
CA GLU A 473 -23.66 -14.60 24.88
C GLU A 473 -24.20 -13.96 23.59
N THR A 474 -24.84 -14.75 22.72
CA THR A 474 -25.32 -14.29 21.42
C THR A 474 -26.46 -13.28 21.53
N GLU A 475 -27.39 -13.49 22.45
CA GLU A 475 -28.52 -12.58 22.68
C GLU A 475 -28.04 -11.27 23.30
N GLN A 476 -27.13 -11.37 24.28
CA GLN A 476 -26.52 -10.20 24.91
C GLN A 476 -25.70 -9.36 23.91
N MET A 477 -24.92 -10.01 23.05
CA MET A 477 -24.13 -9.33 22.02
C MET A 477 -25.03 -8.71 20.93
N ALA A 478 -26.05 -9.44 20.47
CA ALA A 478 -27.00 -8.95 19.47
C ALA A 478 -27.80 -7.74 19.96
N SER A 479 -28.24 -7.73 21.23
CA SER A 479 -28.94 -6.58 21.83
C SER A 479 -28.09 -5.30 21.89
N HIS A 480 -26.76 -5.43 21.78
CA HIS A 480 -25.81 -4.32 21.73
C HIS A 480 -25.26 -4.04 20.31
N GLY A 481 -25.87 -4.66 19.29
CA GLY A 481 -25.55 -4.46 17.88
C GLY A 481 -24.34 -5.24 17.37
N TYR A 482 -23.90 -6.28 18.09
CA TYR A 482 -22.83 -7.16 17.66
C TYR A 482 -23.39 -8.44 17.04
N PHE A 483 -22.98 -8.76 15.83
CA PHE A 483 -23.47 -9.93 15.10
C PHE A 483 -22.32 -10.86 14.75
N ARG A 484 -22.52 -12.17 14.84
CA ARG A 484 -21.46 -13.13 14.50
C ARG A 484 -21.20 -13.12 13.00
N VAL A 485 -19.95 -13.26 12.63
CA VAL A 485 -19.45 -13.54 11.29
C VAL A 485 -18.69 -14.86 11.38
N TRP A 486 -19.04 -15.79 10.50
CA TRP A 486 -18.55 -17.17 10.57
C TRP A 486 -17.42 -17.41 9.56
N ASP A 487 -16.46 -18.26 9.94
CA ASP A 487 -15.38 -18.72 9.07
C ASP A 487 -15.65 -20.12 8.49
N CYS A 488 -14.64 -20.75 7.90
CA CYS A 488 -14.73 -22.11 7.33
C CYS A 488 -14.23 -23.21 8.29
N GLY A 489 -14.06 -22.89 9.57
CA GLY A 489 -13.44 -23.76 10.57
C GLY A 489 -11.93 -23.86 10.40
N LYS A 490 -11.33 -24.74 11.20
CA LYS A 490 -9.89 -24.96 11.26
C LYS A 490 -9.59 -26.45 11.25
N THR A 491 -8.47 -26.84 10.63
CA THR A 491 -7.96 -28.21 10.77
C THR A 491 -6.98 -28.27 11.93
N LYS A 492 -7.18 -29.22 12.87
CA LYS A 492 -6.30 -29.51 14.00
C LYS A 492 -5.19 -30.47 13.57
N TRP A 493 -3.96 -30.10 13.87
CA TRP A 493 -2.74 -30.85 13.57
C TRP A 493 -1.98 -31.13 14.87
N VAL A 494 -1.41 -32.31 15.03
CA VAL A 494 -0.60 -32.69 16.19
C VAL A 494 0.73 -33.28 15.75
N TYR A 495 1.81 -32.84 16.39
CA TYR A 495 3.15 -33.40 16.29
C TYR A 495 3.47 -34.10 17.61
N SER A 496 3.95 -35.33 17.54
CA SER A 496 4.27 -36.19 18.69
C SER A 496 5.76 -36.36 18.90
#